data_AF-A0A344TCS0-F1
#
_entry.id   AF-A0A344TCS0-F1
#
_cell.length_a   1.000
_cell.length_b   1.000
_cell.length_c   1.000
_cell.angle_alpha   90.00
_cell.angle_beta   90.00
_cell.angle_gamma   90.00
#
_symmetry.space_group_name_H-M   'P 1'
#
loop_
_entity.id
_entity.type
_entity.pdbx_description
1 polymer ?
#
loop_
_entity_poly.entity_id
_entity_poly.type
_entity_poly.pdbx_seq_one_letter_code
_entity_poly.pdbx_strand_id
1 'polypeptide(L)'
;MNKNNLLWLTAVAVHTYLFYNQAQGYNAPVFSLVLIVLVGAGHRALLFIRYWWMGATMQLIASIAVAWHVSAWLQIIYVCSLLVFVGLTYAPRSSLHLAWLNGIVGAFMGGFATHLPVLRKDFSALTGKTFQGLFRFKPSFLVFPFSVTTAFYFLYNWANPAFSVDISFFTTHINFLFIGAILIGMVWLCPLFFPWGIESAVEEDFKRKDELVRIRKVKKGILTLVLRYQNQQGVLLFGMLNALISCFILFNVLQMLIPDFQQTPKGFSEQVHEGFNALLISILSAIWLIVYYFKANQNFYPKRQRLVQLALLWIALNGLLTVFTFYKNSLYIDVFGLTFKRIWVYVALGLTFGGLFFTFIKIIYLKSNWYLIRRTSWLVYFVLICYGLVDWDRLITWYNIKEAKNLDMGYITELGPTKLPYLLELIQQKDARIVGFENKIKTQIRNWKYTHRQQEDWQSRTVDEDWLRKIMIEQ
;
A
#
# COMPACT_ATOMS: atom_id res chain seq x y z
N MET A 1 38.53 2.72 2.66
CA MET A 1 37.15 2.25 2.36
C MET A 1 36.32 3.47 1.98
N ASN A 2 35.55 3.44 0.89
CA ASN A 2 34.71 4.57 0.50
C ASN A 2 33.68 4.85 1.61
N LYS A 3 33.42 6.13 1.94
CA LYS A 3 32.53 6.52 3.07
C LYS A 3 31.16 5.83 2.99
N ASN A 4 30.59 5.73 1.78
CA ASN A 4 29.30 5.07 1.56
C ASN A 4 29.34 3.56 1.79
N ASN A 5 30.47 2.89 1.53
CA ASN A 5 30.63 1.47 1.83
C ASN A 5 30.61 1.24 3.34
N LEU A 6 31.24 2.12 4.13
CA LEU A 6 31.21 2.04 5.59
C LEU A 6 29.77 2.23 6.10
N LEU A 7 29.06 3.27 5.64
CA LEU A 7 27.68 3.52 6.05
C LEU A 7 26.74 2.36 5.67
N TRP A 8 26.92 1.77 4.49
CA TRP A 8 26.17 0.59 4.05
C TRP A 8 26.44 -0.62 4.93
N LEU A 9 27.71 -0.95 5.21
CA LEU A 9 28.06 -2.06 6.10
C LEU A 9 27.54 -1.84 7.53
N THR A 10 27.57 -0.59 8.02
CA THR A 10 26.93 -0.23 9.30
C THR A 10 25.43 -0.49 9.26
N ALA A 11 24.73 -0.09 8.19
CA ALA A 11 23.30 -0.34 8.04
C ALA A 11 22.98 -1.85 8.02
N VAL A 12 23.79 -2.66 7.33
CA VAL A 12 23.66 -4.12 7.31
C VAL A 12 23.89 -4.70 8.70
N ALA A 13 24.94 -4.28 9.41
CA ALA A 13 25.22 -4.77 10.76
C ALA A 13 24.09 -4.46 11.73
N VAL A 14 23.54 -3.23 11.68
CA VAL A 14 22.39 -2.83 12.51
C VAL A 14 21.14 -3.61 12.11
N HIS A 15 20.87 -3.79 10.82
CA HIS A 15 19.76 -4.61 10.33
C HIS A 15 19.86 -6.05 10.86
N THR A 16 21.00 -6.70 10.69
CA THR A 16 21.22 -8.06 11.17
C THR A 16 21.07 -8.12 12.69
N TYR A 17 21.65 -7.20 13.45
CA TYR A 17 21.48 -7.18 14.91
C TYR A 17 20.00 -7.04 15.34
N LEU A 18 19.22 -6.22 14.64
CA LEU A 18 17.84 -5.90 15.02
C LEU A 18 16.80 -6.92 14.55
N PHE A 19 17.00 -7.59 13.42
CA PHE A 19 16.01 -8.48 12.80
C PHE A 19 16.42 -9.95 12.76
N TYR A 20 17.66 -10.29 13.08
CA TYR A 20 18.10 -11.67 13.05
C TYR A 20 17.39 -12.50 14.13
N ASN A 21 16.57 -13.46 13.69
CA ASN A 21 15.74 -14.32 14.54
C ASN A 21 14.73 -13.53 15.41
N GLN A 22 14.35 -12.34 14.97
CA GLN A 22 13.39 -11.45 15.65
C GLN A 22 12.20 -11.16 14.74
N ALA A 23 11.00 -11.10 15.30
CA ALA A 23 9.83 -10.58 14.63
C ALA A 23 9.92 -9.05 14.48
N GLN A 24 9.07 -8.47 13.61
CA GLN A 24 9.02 -7.01 13.47
C GLN A 24 8.17 -6.40 14.60
N GLY A 25 8.80 -5.55 15.40
CA GLY A 25 8.19 -4.83 16.51
C GLY A 25 8.96 -3.54 16.78
N TYR A 26 9.40 -3.31 18.01
CA TYR A 26 10.22 -2.14 18.39
C TYR A 26 11.53 -2.00 17.59
N ASN A 27 12.03 -3.08 16.99
CA ASN A 27 13.18 -3.01 16.09
C ASN A 27 12.93 -2.15 14.83
N ALA A 28 11.71 -2.11 14.30
CA ALA A 28 11.38 -1.38 13.06
C ALA A 28 11.58 0.15 13.14
N PRO A 29 11.08 0.87 14.17
CA PRO A 29 11.30 2.30 14.30
C PRO A 29 12.76 2.65 14.60
N VAL A 30 13.44 1.85 15.44
CA VAL A 30 14.87 2.03 15.71
C VAL A 30 15.67 1.91 14.40
N PHE A 31 15.40 0.86 13.63
CA PHE A 31 16.07 0.65 12.34
C PHE A 31 15.77 1.77 11.36
N SER A 32 14.50 2.19 11.23
CA SER A 32 14.10 3.24 10.29
C SER A 32 14.76 4.58 10.62
N LEU A 33 14.84 4.94 11.91
CA LEU A 33 15.52 6.16 12.35
C LEU A 33 17.02 6.11 12.01
N VAL A 34 17.70 5.01 12.35
CA VAL A 34 19.13 4.82 12.04
C VAL A 34 19.35 4.89 10.53
N LEU A 35 18.48 4.24 9.74
CA LEU A 35 18.60 4.22 8.28
C LEU A 35 18.46 5.63 7.68
N ILE A 36 17.48 6.42 8.12
CA ILE A 36 17.30 7.82 7.67
C ILE A 36 18.55 8.65 7.98
N VAL A 37 19.15 8.49 9.17
CA VAL A 37 20.37 9.20 9.56
C VAL A 37 21.56 8.78 8.71
N LEU A 38 21.77 7.47 8.50
CA LEU A 38 22.88 6.96 7.69
C LEU A 38 22.78 7.41 6.23
N VAL A 39 21.57 7.38 5.65
CA VAL A 39 21.33 7.85 4.27
C VAL A 39 21.54 9.36 4.16
N GLY A 40 21.03 10.14 5.11
CA GLY A 40 21.28 11.59 5.16
C GLY A 40 22.77 11.96 5.31
N ALA A 41 23.53 11.15 6.07
CA ALA A 41 24.96 11.33 6.23
C ALA A 41 25.77 10.96 4.97
N GLY A 42 25.31 9.96 4.21
CA GLY A 42 25.87 9.56 2.92
C GLY A 42 25.56 10.54 1.79
N HIS A 43 24.33 11.09 1.78
CA HIS A 43 23.83 11.97 0.73
C HIS A 43 23.31 13.30 1.29
N ARG A 44 24.23 14.17 1.74
CA ARG A 44 23.88 15.46 2.37
C ARG A 44 22.96 16.36 1.54
N ALA A 45 23.01 16.29 0.22
CA ALA A 45 22.14 17.07 -0.66
C ALA A 45 20.65 16.72 -0.48
N LEU A 46 20.32 15.48 -0.06
CA LEU A 46 18.94 15.03 0.15
C LEU A 46 18.28 15.73 1.34
N LEU A 47 19.05 16.18 2.32
CA LEU A 47 18.56 16.86 3.52
C LEU A 47 17.83 18.17 3.20
N PHE A 48 18.09 18.77 2.02
CA PHE A 48 17.42 19.99 1.56
C PHE A 48 16.19 19.71 0.68
N ILE A 49 15.86 18.44 0.42
CA ILE A 49 14.78 18.06 -0.49
C ILE A 49 13.53 17.68 0.31
N ARG A 50 12.47 18.48 0.14
CA ARG A 50 11.17 18.28 0.82
C ARG A 50 10.58 16.87 0.61
N TYR A 51 10.58 16.37 -0.63
CA TYR A 51 9.97 15.08 -0.95
C TYR A 51 10.73 13.90 -0.30
N TRP A 52 12.05 14.02 -0.13
CA TRP A 52 12.83 13.02 0.59
C TRP A 52 12.42 12.96 2.07
N TRP A 53 12.27 14.14 2.71
CA TRP A 53 11.74 14.20 4.08
C TRP A 53 10.32 13.68 4.20
N MET A 54 9.44 13.94 3.22
CA MET A 54 8.10 13.35 3.21
C MET A 54 8.18 11.82 3.18
N GLY A 55 9.03 11.24 2.33
CA GLY A 55 9.29 9.80 2.30
C GLY A 55 9.83 9.26 3.63
N ALA A 56 10.82 9.94 4.21
CA ALA A 56 11.42 9.58 5.50
C ALA A 56 10.39 9.62 6.65
N THR A 57 9.55 10.66 6.70
CA THR A 57 8.49 10.77 7.72
C THR A 57 7.45 9.67 7.56
N MET A 58 7.05 9.34 6.32
CA MET A 58 6.09 8.26 6.06
C MET A 58 6.67 6.90 6.47
N GLN A 59 7.96 6.67 6.19
CA GLN A 59 8.67 5.48 6.64
C GLN A 59 8.71 5.36 8.16
N LEU A 60 8.98 6.48 8.85
CA LEU A 60 9.01 6.49 10.31
C LEU A 60 7.61 6.21 10.88
N ILE A 61 6.56 6.82 10.34
CA ILE A 61 5.18 6.58 10.78
C ILE A 61 4.78 5.11 10.54
N ALA A 62 5.11 4.54 9.37
CA ALA A 62 4.85 3.12 9.09
C ALA A 62 5.61 2.19 10.06
N SER A 63 6.84 2.55 10.41
CA SER A 63 7.64 1.78 11.38
C SER A 63 7.07 1.84 12.80
N ILE A 64 6.53 3.00 13.21
CA ILE A 64 5.86 3.17 14.50
C ILE A 64 4.56 2.37 14.52
N ALA A 65 3.80 2.34 13.42
CA ALA A 65 2.59 1.52 13.30
C ALA A 65 2.88 0.02 13.52
N VAL A 66 3.97 -0.49 12.94
CA VAL A 66 4.42 -1.89 13.15
C VAL A 66 4.85 -2.13 14.60
N ALA A 67 5.55 -1.19 15.23
CA ALA A 67 5.91 -1.31 16.64
C ALA A 67 4.69 -1.20 17.58
N TRP A 68 3.61 -0.58 17.12
CA TRP A 68 2.39 -0.44 17.90
C TRP A 68 1.54 -1.71 17.86
N HIS A 69 1.30 -2.24 16.66
CA HIS A 69 0.31 -3.30 16.43
C HIS A 69 0.91 -4.56 15.80
N VAL A 70 0.51 -5.73 16.30
CA VAL A 70 0.85 -7.03 15.70
C VAL A 70 -0.08 -7.30 14.51
N SER A 71 0.32 -6.92 13.30
CA SER A 71 -0.46 -7.20 12.08
C SER A 71 0.41 -7.41 10.84
N ALA A 72 0.16 -8.52 10.13
CA ALA A 72 0.87 -8.87 8.90
C ALA A 72 0.71 -7.81 7.79
N TRP A 73 -0.45 -7.16 7.71
CA TRP A 73 -0.70 -6.11 6.71
C TRP A 73 0.17 -4.87 6.94
N LEU A 74 0.49 -4.55 8.20
CA LEU A 74 1.37 -3.42 8.52
C LEU A 74 2.82 -3.69 8.13
N GLN A 75 3.27 -4.93 8.23
CA GLN A 75 4.60 -5.34 7.76
C GLN A 75 4.73 -5.13 6.24
N ILE A 76 3.68 -5.43 5.48
CA ILE A 76 3.63 -5.16 4.03
C ILE A 76 3.67 -3.66 3.75
N ILE A 77 2.87 -2.85 4.48
CA ILE A 77 2.87 -1.39 4.33
C ILE A 77 4.25 -0.80 4.66
N TYR A 78 4.90 -1.28 5.72
CA TYR A 78 6.25 -0.90 6.10
C TYR A 78 7.28 -1.19 5.01
N VAL A 79 7.25 -2.39 4.41
CA VAL A 79 8.12 -2.76 3.29
C VAL A 79 7.84 -1.89 2.06
N CYS A 80 6.57 -1.69 1.71
CA CYS A 80 6.18 -0.82 0.59
C CYS A 80 6.65 0.62 0.79
N SER A 81 6.54 1.14 2.01
CA SER A 81 7.04 2.45 2.41
C SER A 81 8.56 2.53 2.30
N LEU A 82 9.27 1.46 2.69
CA LEU A 82 10.73 1.40 2.57
C LEU A 82 11.15 1.45 1.09
N LEU A 83 10.43 0.77 0.19
CA LEU A 83 10.68 0.84 -1.25
C LEU A 83 10.46 2.26 -1.81
N VAL A 84 9.42 2.96 -1.36
CA VAL A 84 9.23 4.38 -1.70
C VAL A 84 10.43 5.21 -1.25
N PHE A 85 10.90 5.00 -0.01
CA PHE A 85 12.05 5.73 0.54
C PHE A 85 13.35 5.46 -0.24
N VAL A 86 13.59 4.20 -0.64
CA VAL A 86 14.68 3.82 -1.54
C VAL A 86 14.57 4.57 -2.87
N GLY A 87 13.40 4.56 -3.48
CA GLY A 87 13.14 5.26 -4.74
C GLY A 87 13.37 6.77 -4.68
N LEU A 88 12.93 7.41 -3.60
CA LEU A 88 13.14 8.83 -3.36
C LEU A 88 14.59 9.17 -3.00
N THR A 89 15.39 8.20 -2.57
CA THR A 89 16.83 8.37 -2.38
C THR A 89 17.55 8.41 -3.73
N TYR A 90 17.12 7.60 -4.71
CA TYR A 90 17.62 7.65 -6.08
C TYR A 90 17.12 8.87 -6.88
N ALA A 91 15.81 9.09 -6.89
CA ALA A 91 15.17 10.16 -7.65
C ALA A 91 14.28 11.04 -6.73
N PRO A 92 14.87 11.98 -5.97
CA PRO A 92 14.18 12.69 -4.89
C PRO A 92 13.06 13.63 -5.32
N ARG A 93 12.99 13.96 -6.61
CA ARG A 93 11.93 14.82 -7.18
C ARG A 93 10.93 14.04 -8.02
N SER A 94 11.08 12.72 -8.12
CA SER A 94 10.23 11.88 -8.95
C SER A 94 8.83 11.75 -8.37
N SER A 95 7.89 11.42 -9.24
CA SER A 95 6.55 11.03 -8.83
C SER A 95 6.56 9.77 -7.94
N LEU A 96 5.63 9.69 -6.98
CA LEU A 96 5.61 8.64 -5.97
C LEU A 96 5.58 7.21 -6.56
N HIS A 97 4.77 7.00 -7.60
CA HIS A 97 4.66 5.70 -8.26
C HIS A 97 5.98 5.31 -8.95
N LEU A 98 6.68 6.27 -9.54
CA LEU A 98 7.99 6.02 -10.13
C LEU A 98 9.06 5.79 -9.07
N ALA A 99 9.01 6.52 -7.95
CA ALA A 99 9.85 6.26 -6.80
C ALA A 99 9.65 4.83 -6.30
N TRP A 100 8.42 4.38 -6.08
CA TRP A 100 8.15 3.00 -5.65
C TRP A 100 8.70 1.95 -6.64
N LEU A 101 8.50 2.15 -7.95
CA LEU A 101 9.07 1.27 -8.99
C LEU A 101 10.60 1.27 -8.98
N ASN A 102 11.24 2.44 -8.87
CA ASN A 102 12.68 2.56 -8.72
C ASN A 102 13.18 1.92 -7.42
N GLY A 103 12.36 1.94 -6.37
CA GLY A 103 12.63 1.22 -5.12
C GLY A 103 12.73 -0.28 -5.32
N ILE A 104 11.75 -0.87 -6.01
CA ILE A 104 11.76 -2.30 -6.37
C ILE A 104 12.97 -2.63 -7.24
N VAL A 105 13.15 -1.88 -8.33
CA VAL A 105 14.24 -2.11 -9.29
C VAL A 105 15.60 -1.92 -8.62
N GLY A 106 15.75 -0.92 -7.78
CA GLY A 106 16.93 -0.71 -6.95
C GLY A 106 17.19 -1.90 -6.03
N ALA A 107 16.22 -2.25 -5.19
CA ALA A 107 16.33 -3.29 -4.15
C ALA A 107 16.67 -4.67 -4.71
N PHE A 108 16.13 -5.03 -5.87
CA PHE A 108 16.32 -6.37 -6.45
C PHE A 108 17.38 -6.44 -7.54
N MET A 109 17.65 -5.35 -8.27
CA MET A 109 18.54 -5.38 -9.46
C MET A 109 19.71 -4.39 -9.38
N GLY A 110 19.54 -3.25 -8.72
CA GLY A 110 20.48 -2.13 -8.78
C GLY A 110 21.72 -2.26 -7.90
N GLY A 111 21.58 -2.78 -6.68
CA GLY A 111 22.66 -2.81 -5.71
C GLY A 111 23.90 -3.59 -6.17
N PHE A 112 23.71 -4.83 -6.62
CA PHE A 112 24.81 -5.70 -7.06
C PHE A 112 25.40 -5.32 -8.44
N ALA A 113 24.57 -4.78 -9.34
CA ALA A 113 25.01 -4.41 -10.68
C ALA A 113 26.01 -3.23 -10.69
N THR A 114 25.99 -2.37 -9.67
CA THR A 114 26.96 -1.25 -9.54
C THR A 114 28.39 -1.71 -9.26
N HIS A 115 28.57 -2.89 -8.65
CA HIS A 115 29.88 -3.47 -8.33
C HIS A 115 30.43 -4.41 -9.43
N LEU A 116 29.61 -4.72 -10.44
CA LEU A 116 30.01 -5.56 -11.58
C LEU A 116 29.90 -4.74 -12.87
N PRO A 117 30.98 -4.07 -13.33
CA PRO A 117 30.95 -3.20 -14.51
C PRO A 117 30.49 -3.92 -15.79
N VAL A 118 30.64 -5.24 -15.88
CA VAL A 118 30.10 -6.09 -16.95
C VAL A 118 28.57 -6.09 -16.95
N LEU A 119 27.94 -6.26 -15.78
CA LEU A 119 26.48 -6.21 -15.63
C LEU A 119 25.92 -4.81 -15.92
N ARG A 120 26.63 -3.74 -15.51
CA ARG A 120 26.16 -2.36 -15.73
C ARG A 120 25.94 -2.02 -17.22
N LYS A 121 26.83 -2.49 -18.10
CA LYS A 121 26.78 -2.19 -19.55
C LYS A 121 25.65 -2.99 -20.22
N ASP A 122 25.57 -4.29 -19.94
CA ASP A 122 24.56 -5.17 -20.52
C ASP A 122 23.15 -4.85 -20.03
N PHE A 123 22.99 -4.50 -18.74
CA PHE A 123 21.67 -4.22 -18.17
C PHE A 123 21.08 -2.89 -18.63
N SER A 124 21.91 -1.84 -18.81
CA SER A 124 21.45 -0.57 -19.39
C SER A 124 20.92 -0.74 -20.82
N ALA A 125 21.55 -1.62 -21.60
CA ALA A 125 21.09 -2.01 -22.93
C ALA A 125 19.81 -2.87 -22.89
N LEU A 126 19.66 -3.73 -21.87
CA LEU A 126 18.46 -4.52 -21.60
C LEU A 126 17.26 -3.63 -21.24
N THR A 127 17.40 -2.63 -20.37
CA THR A 127 16.29 -1.75 -19.96
C THR A 127 15.76 -0.88 -21.11
N GLY A 128 16.58 -0.60 -22.13
CA GLY A 128 16.16 0.19 -23.30
C GLY A 128 15.35 -0.60 -24.34
N LYS A 129 15.36 -1.94 -24.32
CA LYS A 129 14.73 -2.78 -25.37
C LYS A 129 13.93 -4.00 -24.87
N THR A 130 13.87 -4.28 -23.57
CA THR A 130 13.55 -5.65 -23.10
C THR A 130 12.41 -5.72 -22.07
N PHE A 131 11.16 -5.51 -22.50
CA PHE A 131 10.00 -6.14 -21.81
C PHE A 131 9.37 -7.28 -22.63
N GLN A 132 9.84 -7.52 -23.86
CA GLN A 132 9.35 -8.59 -24.74
C GLN A 132 10.22 -9.87 -24.71
N GLY A 133 11.40 -9.83 -24.07
CA GLY A 133 12.38 -10.92 -24.07
C GLY A 133 12.64 -11.58 -22.71
N LEU A 134 11.81 -11.31 -21.70
CA LEU A 134 12.02 -11.78 -20.32
C LEU A 134 11.88 -13.33 -20.16
N PHE A 135 11.56 -14.04 -21.25
CA PHE A 135 11.47 -15.50 -21.33
C PHE A 135 12.60 -16.16 -22.15
N ARG A 136 13.80 -15.57 -22.17
CA ARG A 136 14.98 -16.16 -22.83
C ARG A 136 16.21 -16.34 -21.95
N PHE A 137 16.03 -16.41 -20.63
CA PHE A 137 17.00 -17.17 -19.83
C PHE A 137 16.91 -18.63 -20.29
N LYS A 138 17.99 -19.18 -20.87
CA LYS A 138 18.09 -20.62 -21.15
C LYS A 138 18.60 -21.30 -19.88
N PRO A 139 17.74 -21.85 -19.00
CA PRO A 139 18.18 -22.57 -17.79
C PRO A 139 19.14 -23.73 -18.12
N SER A 140 19.13 -24.21 -19.37
CA SER A 140 20.02 -25.24 -19.90
C SER A 140 21.53 -25.01 -19.64
N PHE A 141 22.02 -23.77 -19.57
CA PHE A 141 23.48 -23.54 -19.38
C PHE A 141 23.97 -23.87 -17.97
N LEU A 142 23.13 -23.71 -16.93
CA LEU A 142 23.48 -24.08 -15.56
C LEU A 142 22.89 -25.44 -15.16
N VAL A 143 21.67 -25.73 -15.62
CA VAL A 143 20.95 -26.97 -15.26
C VAL A 143 21.65 -28.19 -15.81
N PHE A 144 22.20 -28.15 -17.03
CA PHE A 144 22.84 -29.32 -17.64
C PHE A 144 24.17 -29.71 -16.97
N PRO A 145 25.14 -28.79 -16.76
CA PRO A 145 26.34 -29.12 -15.99
C PRO A 145 25.98 -29.59 -14.58
N PHE A 146 25.07 -28.90 -13.89
CA PHE A 146 24.70 -29.23 -12.52
C PHE A 146 24.00 -30.60 -12.41
N SER A 147 23.10 -30.94 -13.35
CA SER A 147 22.45 -32.24 -13.38
C SER A 147 23.43 -33.37 -13.68
N VAL A 148 24.36 -33.14 -14.61
CA VAL A 148 25.39 -34.13 -14.97
C VAL A 148 26.35 -34.33 -13.79
N THR A 149 26.84 -33.25 -13.17
CA THR A 149 27.72 -33.34 -11.99
C THR A 149 27.03 -34.02 -10.81
N THR A 150 25.74 -33.73 -10.58
CA THR A 150 24.95 -34.38 -9.53
C THR A 150 24.75 -35.87 -9.81
N ALA A 151 24.46 -36.25 -11.06
CA ALA A 151 24.32 -37.65 -11.45
C ALA A 151 25.64 -38.43 -11.29
N PHE A 152 26.76 -37.85 -11.71
CA PHE A 152 28.09 -38.44 -11.54
C PHE A 152 28.50 -38.55 -10.05
N TYR A 153 28.14 -37.57 -9.22
CA TYR A 153 28.35 -37.65 -7.77
C TYR A 153 27.66 -38.88 -7.16
N PHE A 154 26.36 -39.09 -7.47
CA PHE A 154 25.64 -40.27 -6.97
C PHE A 154 26.21 -41.58 -7.51
N LEU A 155 26.68 -41.59 -8.77
CA LEU A 155 27.30 -42.76 -9.38
C LEU A 155 28.64 -43.11 -8.71
N TYR A 156 29.45 -42.10 -8.37
CA TYR A 156 30.71 -42.30 -7.63
C TYR A 156 30.48 -42.71 -6.16
N ASN A 157 29.48 -42.13 -5.50
CA ASN A 157 29.09 -42.53 -4.16
C ASN A 157 28.56 -43.98 -4.12
N TRP A 158 27.86 -44.43 -5.18
CA TRP A 158 27.43 -45.82 -5.31
C TRP A 158 28.59 -46.78 -5.61
N ALA A 159 29.54 -46.37 -6.46
CA ALA A 159 30.70 -47.19 -6.83
C ALA A 159 31.75 -47.31 -5.71
N ASN A 160 31.84 -46.31 -4.83
CA ASN A 160 32.74 -46.33 -3.68
C ASN A 160 32.05 -45.70 -2.45
N PRO A 161 31.58 -46.50 -1.48
CA PRO A 161 30.94 -46.01 -0.27
C PRO A 161 31.83 -45.07 0.58
N ALA A 162 33.16 -45.13 0.42
CA ALA A 162 34.11 -44.22 1.05
C ALA A 162 34.27 -42.87 0.33
N PHE A 163 33.64 -42.70 -0.84
CA PHE A 163 33.53 -41.43 -1.58
C PHE A 163 32.29 -40.62 -1.14
N SER A 164 31.66 -40.99 -0.04
CA SER A 164 30.72 -40.11 0.65
C SER A 164 31.52 -38.95 1.23
N VAL A 165 31.29 -37.74 0.72
CA VAL A 165 31.82 -36.54 1.36
C VAL A 165 31.20 -36.48 2.74
N ASP A 166 32.01 -36.69 3.76
CA ASP A 166 31.61 -36.51 5.15
C ASP A 166 31.34 -35.01 5.35
N ILE A 167 30.08 -34.59 5.15
CA ILE A 167 29.63 -33.20 5.34
C ILE A 167 29.75 -32.80 6.84
N SER A 168 30.13 -33.74 7.70
CA SER A 168 30.52 -33.51 9.09
C SER A 168 31.74 -32.58 9.25
N PHE A 169 32.61 -32.39 8.25
CA PHE A 169 33.65 -31.35 8.35
C PHE A 169 33.08 -29.91 8.22
N PHE A 170 31.88 -29.78 7.64
CA PHE A 170 31.11 -28.53 7.58
C PHE A 170 30.08 -28.41 8.72
N THR A 171 30.08 -29.29 9.73
CA THR A 171 29.27 -29.10 10.96
C THR A 171 29.92 -28.13 11.95
N THR A 172 30.61 -27.11 11.44
CA THR A 172 30.46 -25.82 12.11
C THR A 172 28.98 -25.49 12.02
N HIS A 173 28.34 -25.12 13.13
CA HIS A 173 26.96 -24.62 13.13
C HIS A 173 26.87 -23.31 12.35
N ILE A 174 27.08 -23.37 11.03
CA ILE A 174 26.94 -22.24 10.13
C ILE A 174 25.46 -21.93 10.15
N ASN A 175 25.15 -20.84 10.82
CA ASN A 175 23.79 -20.41 10.96
C ASN A 175 23.34 -19.81 9.62
N PHE A 176 22.81 -20.66 8.74
CA PHE A 176 22.35 -20.25 7.40
C PHE A 176 21.31 -19.14 7.46
N LEU A 177 20.52 -19.08 8.54
CA LEU A 177 19.58 -17.99 8.78
C LEU A 177 20.32 -16.67 9.06
N PHE A 178 21.43 -16.70 9.80
CA PHE A 178 22.27 -15.52 10.07
C PHE A 178 22.94 -15.01 8.80
N ILE A 179 23.53 -15.92 8.02
CA ILE A 179 24.11 -15.58 6.72
C ILE A 179 23.03 -15.04 5.78
N GLY A 180 21.86 -15.68 5.75
CA GLY A 180 20.70 -15.22 4.98
C GLY A 180 20.26 -13.81 5.36
N ALA A 181 20.17 -13.51 6.67
CA ALA A 181 19.82 -12.18 7.15
C ALA A 181 20.85 -11.10 6.74
N ILE A 182 22.14 -11.44 6.76
CA ILE A 182 23.21 -10.56 6.27
C ILE A 182 23.07 -10.35 4.75
N LEU A 183 22.89 -11.42 3.96
CA LEU A 183 22.77 -11.35 2.51
C LEU A 183 21.54 -10.53 2.08
N ILE A 184 20.40 -10.76 2.72
CA ILE A 184 19.18 -9.98 2.49
C ILE A 184 19.44 -8.50 2.81
N GLY A 185 20.02 -8.19 3.97
CA GLY A 185 20.37 -6.82 4.34
C GLY A 185 21.34 -6.18 3.35
N MET A 186 22.36 -6.91 2.91
CA MET A 186 23.33 -6.45 1.90
C MET A 186 22.63 -6.08 0.60
N VAL A 187 21.76 -6.93 0.07
CA VAL A 187 21.06 -6.69 -1.20
C VAL A 187 20.05 -5.54 -1.07
N TRP A 188 19.15 -5.60 -0.10
CA TRP A 188 18.02 -4.68 0.00
C TRP A 188 18.41 -3.26 0.43
N LEU A 189 19.48 -3.10 1.22
CA LEU A 189 19.94 -1.79 1.69
C LEU A 189 20.96 -1.13 0.76
N CYS A 190 21.58 -1.89 -0.14
CA CYS A 190 22.57 -1.37 -1.09
C CYS A 190 22.09 -0.12 -1.86
N PRO A 191 20.86 -0.07 -2.40
CA PRO A 191 20.42 1.06 -3.23
C PRO A 191 20.26 2.38 -2.46
N LEU A 192 20.23 2.34 -1.12
CA LEU A 192 20.18 3.55 -0.30
C LEU A 192 21.53 4.28 -0.22
N PHE A 193 22.63 3.58 -0.49
CA PHE A 193 23.99 4.13 -0.44
C PHE A 193 24.66 4.17 -1.83
N PHE A 194 24.17 3.35 -2.75
CA PHE A 194 24.55 3.31 -4.15
C PHE A 194 23.30 3.43 -5.02
N PRO A 195 22.72 4.63 -5.13
CA PRO A 195 21.42 4.79 -5.75
C PRO A 195 21.45 4.42 -7.23
N TRP A 196 20.53 3.54 -7.63
CA TRP A 196 20.36 3.09 -9.00
C TRP A 196 18.86 2.95 -9.33
N GLY A 197 18.51 3.17 -10.59
CA GLY A 197 17.12 3.06 -11.06
C GLY A 197 17.00 3.35 -12.55
N ILE A 198 15.76 3.54 -13.01
CA ILE A 198 15.45 3.70 -14.44
C ILE A 198 15.57 5.17 -14.83
N GLU A 199 16.75 5.58 -15.28
CA GLU A 199 17.06 6.97 -15.65
C GLU A 199 16.12 7.52 -16.73
N SER A 200 15.82 6.73 -17.77
CA SER A 200 14.92 7.12 -18.87
C SER A 200 13.51 7.48 -18.39
N ALA A 201 12.97 6.71 -17.44
CA ALA A 201 11.66 6.96 -16.86
C ALA A 201 11.67 8.21 -15.95
N VAL A 202 12.76 8.44 -15.21
CA VAL A 202 12.94 9.63 -14.36
C VAL A 202 13.03 10.89 -15.21
N GLU A 203 13.80 10.87 -16.29
CA GLU A 203 13.86 11.98 -17.23
C GLU A 203 12.50 12.30 -17.85
N GLU A 204 11.75 11.28 -18.24
CA GLU A 204 10.42 11.46 -18.81
C GLU A 204 9.44 12.07 -17.80
N ASP A 205 9.49 11.61 -16.54
CA ASP A 205 8.71 12.19 -15.45
C ASP A 205 9.06 13.68 -15.24
N PHE A 206 10.34 14.04 -15.22
CA PHE A 206 10.77 15.44 -15.09
C PHE A 206 10.38 16.33 -16.27
N LYS A 207 10.32 15.77 -17.49
CA LYS A 207 9.83 16.49 -18.69
C LYS A 207 8.32 16.77 -18.59
N ARG A 208 7.57 15.93 -17.88
CA ARG A 208 6.11 16.05 -17.73
C ARG A 208 5.76 17.03 -16.60
N LYS A 209 5.48 18.28 -16.97
CA LYS A 209 5.05 19.35 -16.04
C LYS A 209 3.62 19.14 -15.52
N ASP A 210 3.38 19.64 -14.30
CA ASP A 210 2.06 19.64 -13.67
C ASP A 210 1.10 20.65 -14.30
N GLU A 211 1.63 21.72 -14.89
CA GLU A 211 0.85 22.77 -15.53
C GLU A 211 0.79 22.56 -17.03
N LEU A 212 -0.41 22.73 -17.61
CA LEU A 212 -0.55 22.71 -19.05
C LEU A 212 -0.20 24.08 -19.61
N VAL A 213 0.79 24.11 -20.50
CA VAL A 213 1.14 25.30 -21.29
C VAL A 213 0.61 25.12 -22.71
N ARG A 214 -0.04 26.14 -23.25
CA ARG A 214 -0.54 26.11 -24.62
C ARG A 214 0.63 26.24 -25.60
N ILE A 215 0.94 25.17 -26.32
CA ILE A 215 1.93 25.20 -27.41
C ILE A 215 1.17 25.37 -28.73
N ARG A 216 1.26 26.56 -29.34
CA ARG A 216 0.60 26.86 -30.61
C ARG A 216 1.43 26.29 -31.77
N LYS A 217 1.12 25.06 -32.20
CA LYS A 217 1.59 24.54 -33.50
C LYS A 217 0.54 24.88 -34.56
N VAL A 218 0.94 25.56 -35.64
CA VAL A 218 0.05 25.84 -36.78
C VAL A 218 -0.28 24.50 -37.45
N LYS A 219 -1.50 23.99 -37.23
CA LYS A 219 -2.00 22.80 -37.93
C LYS A 219 -3.44 23.02 -38.45
N LYS A 220 -3.67 22.55 -39.67
CA LYS A 220 -4.86 22.73 -40.53
C LYS A 220 -6.14 22.05 -39.98
N GLY A 221 -7.29 22.46 -40.54
CA GLY A 221 -8.67 22.32 -40.03
C GLY A 221 -9.20 20.94 -39.57
N ILE A 222 -8.59 19.81 -39.96
CA ILE A 222 -9.01 18.46 -39.51
C ILE A 222 -8.87 18.31 -37.99
N LEU A 223 -7.76 18.79 -37.41
CA LEU A 223 -7.54 18.75 -35.96
C LEU A 223 -8.58 19.58 -35.20
N THR A 224 -8.99 20.72 -35.76
CA THR A 224 -10.03 21.59 -35.17
C THR A 224 -11.41 20.94 -35.19
N LEU A 225 -11.74 20.19 -36.26
CA LEU A 225 -12.98 19.40 -36.34
C LEU A 225 -13.00 18.28 -35.31
N VAL A 226 -11.89 17.54 -35.15
CA VAL A 226 -11.77 16.48 -34.14
C VAL A 226 -11.96 17.05 -32.73
N LEU A 227 -11.35 18.19 -32.41
CA LEU A 227 -11.56 18.87 -31.11
C LEU A 227 -13.01 19.29 -30.89
N ARG A 228 -13.68 19.82 -31.92
CA ARG A 228 -15.09 20.21 -31.83
C ARG A 228 -15.98 19.00 -31.54
N TYR A 229 -15.77 17.89 -32.25
CA TYR A 229 -16.53 16.66 -32.05
C TYR A 229 -16.28 16.06 -30.67
N GLN A 230 -15.01 16.00 -30.22
CA GLN A 230 -14.65 15.58 -28.86
C GLN A 230 -15.31 16.45 -27.79
N ASN A 231 -15.39 17.77 -27.99
CA ASN A 231 -16.10 18.67 -27.07
C ASN A 231 -17.59 18.35 -27.01
N GLN A 232 -18.24 18.18 -28.16
CA GLN A 232 -19.67 17.90 -28.24
C GLN A 232 -20.03 16.55 -27.62
N GLN A 233 -19.24 15.51 -27.91
CA GLN A 233 -19.37 14.21 -27.27
C GLN A 233 -19.21 14.31 -25.75
N GLY A 234 -18.19 15.04 -25.28
CA GLY A 234 -17.97 15.24 -23.84
C GLY A 234 -19.15 15.98 -23.18
N VAL A 235 -19.65 17.03 -23.81
CA VAL A 235 -20.82 17.78 -23.31
C VAL A 235 -22.05 16.88 -23.22
N LEU A 236 -22.32 16.08 -24.27
CA LEU A 236 -23.43 15.13 -24.27
C LEU A 236 -23.27 14.09 -23.15
N LEU A 237 -22.09 13.49 -23.05
CA LEU A 237 -21.80 12.45 -22.06
C LEU A 237 -21.94 12.98 -20.63
N PHE A 238 -21.30 14.09 -20.29
CA PHE A 238 -21.43 14.68 -18.95
C PHE A 238 -22.87 15.14 -18.68
N GLY A 239 -23.60 15.61 -19.69
CA GLY A 239 -25.03 15.90 -19.57
C GLY A 239 -25.84 14.66 -19.18
N MET A 240 -25.64 13.55 -19.88
CA MET A 240 -26.33 12.28 -19.60
C MET A 240 -25.94 11.72 -18.22
N LEU A 241 -24.66 11.78 -17.84
CA LEU A 241 -24.18 11.32 -16.54
C LEU A 241 -24.74 12.17 -15.40
N ASN A 242 -24.79 13.50 -15.55
CA ASN A 242 -25.41 14.38 -14.56
C ASN A 242 -26.91 14.08 -14.39
N ALA A 243 -27.63 13.85 -15.49
CA ALA A 243 -29.04 13.49 -15.44
C ALA A 243 -29.24 12.15 -14.70
N LEU A 244 -28.41 11.15 -15.01
CA LEU A 244 -28.46 9.84 -14.37
C LEU A 244 -28.17 9.92 -12.87
N ILE A 245 -27.09 10.61 -12.47
CA ILE A 245 -26.73 10.76 -11.06
C ILE A 245 -27.79 11.56 -10.30
N SER A 246 -28.35 12.62 -10.92
CA SER A 246 -29.43 13.39 -10.30
C SER A 246 -30.67 12.52 -10.08
N CYS A 247 -31.06 11.70 -11.07
CA CYS A 247 -32.15 10.73 -10.93
C CYS A 247 -31.87 9.72 -9.81
N PHE A 248 -30.64 9.20 -9.73
CA PHE A 248 -30.23 8.28 -8.68
C PHE A 248 -30.29 8.94 -7.30
N ILE A 249 -29.79 10.17 -7.15
CA ILE A 249 -29.86 10.91 -5.88
C ILE A 249 -31.32 11.17 -5.49
N LEU A 250 -32.16 11.57 -6.45
CA LEU A 250 -33.60 11.75 -6.22
C LEU A 250 -34.25 10.45 -5.71
N PHE A 251 -33.96 9.31 -6.35
CA PHE A 251 -34.45 8.02 -5.91
C PHE A 251 -34.00 7.68 -4.48
N ASN A 252 -32.73 7.96 -4.14
CA ASN A 252 -32.22 7.75 -2.78
C ASN A 252 -32.92 8.64 -1.74
N VAL A 253 -33.22 9.90 -2.09
CA VAL A 253 -33.97 10.82 -1.22
C VAL A 253 -35.41 10.33 -1.03
N LEU A 254 -36.09 9.93 -2.11
CA LEU A 254 -37.46 9.41 -2.04
C LEU A 254 -37.53 8.14 -1.18
N GLN A 255 -36.56 7.21 -1.33
CA GLN A 255 -36.47 6.01 -0.49
C GLN A 255 -36.28 6.34 1.01
N MET A 256 -35.64 7.47 1.32
CA MET A 256 -35.47 7.93 2.70
C MET A 256 -36.75 8.53 3.28
N LEU A 257 -37.54 9.23 2.45
CA LEU A 257 -38.76 9.93 2.87
C LEU A 257 -40.00 9.03 2.89
N ILE A 258 -40.04 8.00 2.06
CA ILE A 258 -41.22 7.15 1.87
C ILE A 258 -40.90 5.71 2.32
N PRO A 259 -41.48 5.24 3.45
CA PRO A 259 -41.21 3.91 4.01
C PRO A 259 -41.55 2.74 3.09
N ASP A 260 -42.55 2.88 2.22
CA ASP A 260 -42.99 1.80 1.31
C ASP A 260 -41.91 1.40 0.29
N PHE A 261 -40.97 2.31 -0.04
CA PHE A 261 -39.84 2.02 -0.92
C PHE A 261 -38.63 1.39 -0.19
N GLN A 262 -38.72 1.18 1.12
CA GLN A 262 -37.66 0.51 1.89
C GLN A 262 -37.75 -1.03 1.80
N GLN A 263 -38.88 -1.58 1.37
CA GLN A 263 -39.06 -3.03 1.22
C GLN A 263 -38.40 -3.53 -0.06
N THR A 264 -37.12 -3.90 0.05
CA THR A 264 -36.40 -4.59 -1.03
C THR A 264 -36.45 -6.10 -0.79
N PRO A 265 -36.68 -6.96 -1.82
CA PRO A 265 -36.71 -8.42 -1.65
C PRO A 265 -35.37 -9.05 -1.23
N LYS A 266 -34.26 -8.33 -1.40
CA LYS A 266 -32.90 -8.74 -0.98
C LYS A 266 -32.60 -8.18 0.41
N GLY A 267 -31.84 -8.92 1.22
CA GLY A 267 -31.42 -8.46 2.54
C GLY A 267 -30.66 -7.13 2.47
N PHE A 268 -30.97 -6.20 3.38
CA PHE A 268 -30.39 -4.85 3.43
C PHE A 268 -28.85 -4.81 3.39
N SER A 269 -28.17 -5.86 3.88
CA SER A 269 -26.70 -5.99 3.85
C SER A 269 -26.15 -6.16 2.42
N GLU A 270 -26.82 -6.95 1.58
CA GLU A 270 -26.41 -7.17 0.18
C GLU A 270 -26.53 -5.89 -0.64
N GLN A 271 -27.57 -5.08 -0.36
CA GLN A 271 -27.82 -3.82 -1.05
C GLN A 271 -26.70 -2.79 -0.81
N VAL A 272 -26.07 -2.77 0.37
CA VAL A 272 -24.92 -1.89 0.66
C VAL A 272 -23.69 -2.35 -0.09
N HIS A 273 -23.43 -3.65 -0.11
CA HIS A 273 -22.25 -4.20 -0.75
C HIS A 273 -22.33 -4.05 -2.27
N GLU A 274 -23.49 -4.32 -2.88
CA GLU A 274 -23.73 -4.00 -4.29
C GLU A 274 -23.64 -2.49 -4.56
N GLY A 275 -24.19 -1.65 -3.66
CA GLY A 275 -24.11 -0.19 -3.75
C GLY A 275 -22.68 0.36 -3.67
N PHE A 276 -21.85 -0.19 -2.78
CA PHE A 276 -20.43 0.17 -2.65
C PHE A 276 -19.63 -0.24 -3.88
N ASN A 277 -19.83 -1.46 -4.39
CA ASN A 277 -19.15 -1.93 -5.59
C ASN A 277 -19.52 -1.07 -6.81
N ALA A 278 -20.80 -0.73 -6.96
CA ALA A 278 -21.27 0.18 -8.00
C ALA A 278 -20.65 1.58 -7.85
N LEU A 279 -20.54 2.09 -6.62
CA LEU A 279 -19.88 3.37 -6.34
C LEU A 279 -18.40 3.36 -6.74
N LEU A 280 -17.66 2.29 -6.38
CA LEU A 280 -16.24 2.15 -6.69
C LEU A 280 -16.01 2.08 -8.21
N ILE A 281 -16.81 1.30 -8.94
CA ILE A 281 -16.76 1.21 -10.40
C ILE A 281 -17.11 2.56 -11.05
N SER A 282 -18.11 3.27 -10.51
CA SER A 282 -18.51 4.59 -10.98
C SER A 282 -17.37 5.61 -10.84
N ILE A 283 -16.68 5.64 -9.69
CA ILE A 283 -15.56 6.55 -9.43
C ILE A 283 -14.37 6.26 -10.34
N LEU A 284 -14.01 4.97 -10.54
CA LEU A 284 -12.93 4.61 -11.47
C LEU A 284 -13.27 5.01 -12.91
N SER A 285 -14.50 4.74 -13.35
CA SER A 285 -15.01 5.13 -14.67
C SER A 285 -14.96 6.65 -14.84
N ALA A 286 -15.30 7.39 -13.79
CA ALA A 286 -15.26 8.83 -13.81
C ALA A 286 -13.86 9.44 -13.90
N ILE A 287 -12.92 8.92 -13.12
CA ILE A 287 -11.51 9.33 -13.21
C ILE A 287 -11.01 9.10 -14.63
N TRP A 288 -11.33 7.95 -15.22
CA TRP A 288 -10.97 7.62 -16.60
C TRP A 288 -11.57 8.61 -17.61
N LEU A 289 -12.86 8.94 -17.48
CA LEU A 289 -13.53 9.92 -18.34
C LEU A 289 -12.91 11.30 -18.23
N ILE A 290 -12.54 11.75 -17.03
CA ILE A 290 -11.92 13.06 -16.82
C ILE A 290 -10.51 13.08 -17.43
N VAL A 291 -9.73 12.03 -17.22
CA VAL A 291 -8.40 11.87 -17.85
C VAL A 291 -8.50 11.90 -19.37
N TYR A 292 -9.55 11.31 -19.95
CA TYR A 292 -9.78 11.24 -21.39
C TYR A 292 -10.20 12.59 -22.00
N TYR A 293 -11.22 13.25 -21.43
CA TYR A 293 -11.79 14.48 -22.00
C TYR A 293 -10.97 15.73 -21.67
N PHE A 294 -10.35 15.81 -20.49
CA PHE A 294 -9.51 16.96 -20.09
C PHE A 294 -8.04 16.74 -20.44
N LYS A 295 -7.78 16.19 -21.64
CA LYS A 295 -6.42 15.99 -22.17
C LYS A 295 -5.96 17.18 -23.01
N ALA A 296 -4.72 17.63 -22.76
CA ALA A 296 -3.93 18.54 -23.58
C ALA A 296 -4.73 19.65 -24.29
N ASN A 297 -5.02 19.47 -25.59
CA ASN A 297 -5.59 20.51 -26.45
C ASN A 297 -7.05 20.83 -26.14
N GLN A 298 -7.81 19.89 -25.57
CA GLN A 298 -9.21 20.12 -25.21
C GLN A 298 -9.35 21.18 -24.11
N ASN A 299 -8.38 21.20 -23.19
CA ASN A 299 -8.30 22.22 -22.14
C ASN A 299 -8.07 23.63 -22.68
N PHE A 300 -7.69 23.81 -23.95
CA PHE A 300 -7.51 25.12 -24.57
C PHE A 300 -8.56 25.42 -25.66
N TYR A 301 -9.57 24.57 -25.81
CA TYR A 301 -10.62 24.77 -26.80
C TYR A 301 -11.49 25.99 -26.45
N PRO A 302 -11.71 26.95 -27.37
CA PRO A 302 -12.43 28.19 -27.06
C PRO A 302 -13.86 28.00 -26.54
N LYS A 303 -14.56 26.93 -26.97
CA LYS A 303 -15.95 26.64 -26.56
C LYS A 303 -16.04 25.55 -25.47
N ARG A 304 -15.01 25.40 -24.63
CA ARG A 304 -14.97 24.38 -23.56
C ARG A 304 -15.84 24.69 -22.34
N GLN A 305 -16.36 25.91 -22.20
CA GLN A 305 -17.05 26.36 -20.98
C GLN A 305 -18.19 25.43 -20.56
N ARG A 306 -19.04 24.98 -21.49
CA ARG A 306 -20.12 24.03 -21.19
C ARG A 306 -19.60 22.68 -20.69
N LEU A 307 -18.51 22.17 -21.28
CA LEU A 307 -17.87 20.93 -20.85
C LEU A 307 -17.33 21.05 -19.42
N VAL A 308 -16.68 22.18 -19.11
CA VAL A 308 -16.17 22.49 -17.77
C VAL A 308 -17.30 22.57 -16.75
N GLN A 309 -18.35 23.33 -17.05
CA GLN A 309 -19.51 23.49 -16.16
C GLN A 309 -20.18 22.14 -15.86
N LEU A 310 -20.43 21.32 -16.88
CA LEU A 310 -21.02 20.00 -16.68
C LEU A 310 -20.11 19.05 -15.91
N ALA A 311 -18.79 19.11 -16.11
CA ALA A 311 -17.85 18.32 -15.34
C ALA A 311 -17.75 18.79 -13.87
N LEU A 312 -17.85 20.10 -13.61
CA LEU A 312 -17.89 20.63 -12.24
C LEU A 312 -19.19 20.26 -11.53
N LEU A 313 -20.33 20.34 -12.22
CA LEU A 313 -21.60 19.83 -11.71
C LEU A 313 -21.51 18.33 -11.41
N TRP A 314 -20.88 17.56 -12.31
CA TRP A 314 -20.65 16.14 -12.12
C TRP A 314 -19.81 15.85 -10.87
N ILE A 315 -18.73 16.60 -10.64
CA ILE A 315 -17.92 16.48 -9.41
C ILE A 315 -18.77 16.79 -8.18
N ALA A 316 -19.58 17.85 -8.21
CA ALA A 316 -20.44 18.23 -7.09
C ALA A 316 -21.51 17.16 -6.78
N LEU A 317 -22.17 16.62 -7.81
CA LEU A 317 -23.14 15.53 -7.65
C LEU A 317 -22.50 14.25 -7.09
N ASN A 318 -21.28 13.91 -7.49
CA ASN A 318 -20.56 12.77 -6.91
C ASN A 318 -20.13 13.04 -5.47
N GLY A 319 -19.78 14.28 -5.13
CA GLY A 319 -19.56 14.69 -3.76
C GLY A 319 -20.80 14.48 -2.91
N LEU A 320 -21.97 14.91 -3.39
CA LEU A 320 -23.25 14.70 -2.72
C LEU A 320 -23.60 13.21 -2.58
N LEU A 321 -23.39 12.42 -3.64
CA LEU A 321 -23.57 10.97 -3.59
C LEU A 321 -22.68 10.32 -2.50
N THR A 322 -21.42 10.77 -2.39
CA THR A 322 -20.47 10.31 -1.37
C THR A 322 -20.99 10.62 0.05
N VAL A 323 -21.62 11.79 0.26
CA VAL A 323 -22.29 12.13 1.54
C VAL A 323 -23.49 11.19 1.81
N PHE A 324 -24.31 10.89 0.81
CA PHE A 324 -25.42 9.94 0.97
C PHE A 324 -24.93 8.55 1.35
N THR A 325 -23.85 8.07 0.73
CA THR A 325 -23.25 6.78 1.08
C THR A 325 -22.67 6.79 2.50
N PHE A 326 -22.03 7.90 2.92
CA PHE A 326 -21.56 8.07 4.29
C PHE A 326 -22.71 7.94 5.29
N TYR A 327 -23.82 8.66 5.05
CA TYR A 327 -25.00 8.61 5.91
C TYR A 327 -25.59 7.20 5.98
N LYS A 328 -25.79 6.54 4.83
CA LYS A 328 -26.26 5.16 4.79
C LYS A 328 -25.35 4.23 5.59
N ASN A 329 -24.03 4.25 5.34
CA ASN A 329 -23.07 3.41 6.08
C ASN A 329 -23.13 3.64 7.60
N SER A 330 -23.37 4.87 8.04
CA SER A 330 -23.52 5.21 9.46
C SER A 330 -24.76 4.56 10.06
N LEU A 331 -25.92 4.63 9.38
CA LEU A 331 -27.12 3.91 9.81
C LEU A 331 -26.90 2.40 9.90
N TYR A 332 -26.09 1.80 9.01
CA TYR A 332 -25.75 0.38 9.10
C TYR A 332 -24.90 0.06 10.33
N ILE A 333 -23.98 0.95 10.70
CA ILE A 333 -23.16 0.78 11.91
C ILE A 333 -24.02 0.89 13.16
N ASP A 334 -25.00 1.80 13.19
CA ASP A 334 -25.90 1.97 14.33
C ASP A 334 -26.78 0.72 14.58
N VAL A 335 -27.09 -0.04 13.53
CA VAL A 335 -27.91 -1.26 13.64
C VAL A 335 -27.07 -2.52 13.87
N PHE A 336 -25.97 -2.66 13.14
CA PHE A 336 -25.20 -3.92 13.05
C PHE A 336 -23.77 -3.82 13.60
N GLY A 337 -23.39 -2.69 14.20
CA GLY A 337 -22.04 -2.43 14.70
C GLY A 337 -21.00 -2.14 13.61
N LEU A 338 -19.76 -1.92 14.03
CA LEU A 338 -18.58 -1.78 13.18
C LEU A 338 -18.10 -3.14 12.64
N THR A 339 -17.61 -3.12 11.41
CA THR A 339 -16.85 -4.21 10.80
C THR A 339 -15.72 -3.61 9.96
N PHE A 340 -14.69 -4.40 9.65
CA PHE A 340 -13.63 -3.99 8.72
C PHE A 340 -14.19 -3.47 7.40
N LYS A 341 -15.21 -4.13 6.84
CA LYS A 341 -15.84 -3.70 5.58
C LYS A 341 -16.45 -2.30 5.71
N ARG A 342 -17.18 -2.00 6.79
CA ARG A 342 -17.82 -0.69 7.00
C ARG A 342 -16.81 0.43 7.26
N ILE A 343 -15.68 0.12 7.90
CA ILE A 343 -14.56 1.06 8.08
C ILE A 343 -13.89 1.35 6.73
N TRP A 344 -13.64 0.31 5.92
CA TRP A 344 -13.10 0.48 4.58
C TRP A 344 -13.99 1.35 3.68
N VAL A 345 -15.31 1.29 3.84
CA VAL A 345 -16.23 2.21 3.15
C VAL A 345 -15.87 3.66 3.50
N TYR A 346 -15.72 4.03 4.77
CA TYR A 346 -15.35 5.41 5.15
C TYR A 346 -13.98 5.83 4.60
N VAL A 347 -12.98 4.93 4.63
CA VAL A 347 -11.65 5.18 4.05
C VAL A 347 -11.77 5.44 2.54
N ALA A 348 -12.55 4.63 1.83
CA ALA A 348 -12.79 4.79 0.41
C ALA A 348 -13.54 6.09 0.09
N LEU A 349 -14.53 6.49 0.89
CA LEU A 349 -15.24 7.77 0.75
C LEU A 349 -14.28 8.95 0.96
N GLY A 350 -13.38 8.87 1.95
CA GLY A 350 -12.33 9.89 2.16
C GLY A 350 -11.38 10.02 0.97
N LEU A 351 -10.90 8.89 0.43
CA LEU A 351 -10.09 8.87 -0.79
C LEU A 351 -10.85 9.44 -1.99
N THR A 352 -12.14 9.16 -2.09
CA THR A 352 -13.02 9.67 -3.15
C THR A 352 -13.14 11.18 -3.07
N PHE A 353 -13.42 11.74 -1.88
CA PHE A 353 -13.47 13.19 -1.68
C PHE A 353 -12.13 13.85 -2.04
N GLY A 354 -11.00 13.30 -1.59
CA GLY A 354 -9.68 13.85 -1.95
C GLY A 354 -9.39 13.75 -3.45
N GLY A 355 -9.79 12.65 -4.10
CA GLY A 355 -9.69 12.47 -5.55
C GLY A 355 -10.54 13.47 -6.34
N LEU A 356 -11.79 13.68 -5.93
CA LEU A 356 -12.69 14.69 -6.49
C LEU A 356 -12.13 16.10 -6.30
N PHE A 357 -11.55 16.40 -5.14
CA PHE A 357 -10.91 17.67 -4.86
C PHE A 357 -9.71 17.95 -5.79
N PHE A 358 -8.80 16.98 -5.99
CA PHE A 358 -7.70 17.18 -6.94
C PHE A 358 -8.17 17.27 -8.40
N THR A 359 -9.26 16.57 -8.72
CA THR A 359 -9.90 16.65 -10.04
C THR A 359 -10.51 18.03 -10.28
N PHE A 360 -11.16 18.60 -9.27
CA PHE A 360 -11.66 19.98 -9.30
C PHE A 360 -10.53 20.98 -9.55
N ILE A 361 -9.42 20.87 -8.79
CA ILE A 361 -8.23 21.71 -8.99
C ILE A 361 -7.68 21.55 -10.41
N LYS A 362 -7.61 20.31 -10.91
CA LYS A 362 -7.10 20.02 -12.24
C LYS A 362 -7.89 20.75 -13.32
N ILE A 363 -9.22 20.74 -13.24
CA ILE A 363 -10.10 21.35 -14.24
C ILE A 363 -10.00 22.88 -14.19
N ILE A 364 -10.04 23.48 -13.00
CA ILE A 364 -10.02 24.93 -12.82
C ILE A 364 -8.66 25.54 -13.17
N TYR A 365 -7.59 24.95 -12.64
CA TYR A 365 -6.23 25.47 -12.82
C TYR A 365 -5.49 24.83 -14.01
N LEU A 366 -6.22 24.15 -14.90
CA LEU A 366 -5.70 23.54 -16.13
C LEU A 366 -4.45 22.67 -15.88
N LYS A 367 -4.49 21.86 -14.83
CA LYS A 367 -3.36 20.96 -14.50
C LYS A 367 -3.35 19.73 -15.41
N SER A 368 -2.17 19.17 -15.60
CA SER A 368 -1.95 17.99 -16.46
C SER A 368 -2.53 16.72 -15.85
N ASN A 369 -2.61 15.63 -16.62
CA ASN A 369 -3.00 14.33 -16.05
C ASN A 369 -1.94 13.83 -15.05
N TRP A 370 -0.68 14.23 -15.24
CA TRP A 370 0.45 13.90 -14.35
C TRP A 370 0.31 14.54 -12.98
N TYR A 371 -0.17 15.78 -12.92
CA TYR A 371 -0.52 16.42 -11.65
C TYR A 371 -1.51 15.56 -10.85
N LEU A 372 -2.59 15.08 -11.50
CA LEU A 372 -3.63 14.29 -10.82
C LEU A 372 -3.04 13.01 -10.25
N ILE A 373 -2.31 12.23 -11.07
CA ILE A 373 -1.66 10.98 -10.64
C ILE A 373 -0.70 11.25 -9.48
N ARG A 374 0.16 12.27 -9.58
CA ARG A 374 1.14 12.61 -8.53
C ARG A 374 0.44 12.93 -7.21
N ARG A 375 -0.60 13.75 -7.22
CA ARG A 375 -1.31 14.16 -6.00
C ARG A 375 -2.15 13.02 -5.40
N THR A 376 -2.84 12.25 -6.23
CA THR A 376 -3.65 11.12 -5.75
C THR A 376 -2.78 9.98 -5.22
N SER A 377 -1.61 9.71 -5.82
CA SER A 377 -0.65 8.73 -5.28
C SER A 377 -0.21 9.10 -3.86
N TRP A 378 0.14 10.37 -3.61
CA TRP A 378 0.49 10.84 -2.27
C TRP A 378 -0.66 10.74 -1.27
N LEU A 379 -1.90 11.04 -1.70
CA LEU A 379 -3.09 10.89 -0.86
C LEU A 379 -3.33 9.43 -0.48
N VAL A 380 -3.26 8.50 -1.44
CA VAL A 380 -3.43 7.07 -1.18
C VAL A 380 -2.35 6.58 -0.21
N TYR A 381 -1.10 6.95 -0.45
CA TYR A 381 0.01 6.56 0.42
C TYR A 381 -0.16 7.08 1.86
N PHE A 382 -0.54 8.34 2.01
CA PHE A 382 -0.84 8.93 3.32
C PHE A 382 -1.97 8.19 4.04
N VAL A 383 -3.10 7.96 3.35
CA VAL A 383 -4.27 7.29 3.93
C VAL A 383 -3.94 5.85 4.34
N LEU A 384 -3.18 5.11 3.52
CA LEU A 384 -2.76 3.73 3.86
C LEU A 384 -1.90 3.69 5.13
N ILE A 385 -0.98 4.64 5.29
CA ILE A 385 -0.15 4.75 6.50
C ILE A 385 -1.00 5.12 7.71
N CYS A 386 -1.88 6.13 7.59
CA CYS A 386 -2.77 6.53 8.67
C CYS A 386 -3.73 5.42 9.08
N TYR A 387 -4.22 4.63 8.12
CA TYR A 387 -5.04 3.46 8.39
C TYR A 387 -4.29 2.46 9.27
N GLY A 388 -2.98 2.33 9.12
CA GLY A 388 -2.18 1.41 9.91
C GLY A 388 -1.91 1.84 11.36
N LEU A 389 -2.20 3.10 11.73
CA LEU A 389 -1.96 3.63 13.08
C LEU A 389 -3.05 3.29 14.09
N VAL A 390 -4.12 2.64 13.65
CA VAL A 390 -5.28 2.33 14.49
C VAL A 390 -5.39 0.82 14.63
N ASP A 391 -5.50 0.36 15.88
CA ASP A 391 -5.89 -1.01 16.19
C ASP A 391 -7.38 -1.19 15.88
N TRP A 392 -7.68 -1.54 14.63
CA TRP A 392 -9.05 -1.73 14.19
C TRP A 392 -9.73 -2.90 14.90
N ASP A 393 -9.02 -3.98 15.22
CA ASP A 393 -9.58 -5.13 15.94
C ASP A 393 -10.08 -4.72 17.33
N ARG A 394 -9.27 -3.95 18.06
CA ARG A 394 -9.65 -3.38 19.37
C ARG A 394 -10.77 -2.37 19.26
N LEU A 395 -10.69 -1.44 18.32
CA LEU A 395 -11.71 -0.41 18.14
C LEU A 395 -13.07 -1.02 17.81
N ILE A 396 -13.10 -1.99 16.88
CA ILE A 396 -14.31 -2.73 16.50
C ILE A 396 -14.87 -3.46 17.72
N THR A 397 -14.02 -4.17 18.46
CA THR A 397 -14.46 -4.95 19.64
C THR A 397 -15.07 -4.04 20.70
N TRP A 398 -14.35 -2.98 21.09
CA TRP A 398 -14.79 -2.02 22.10
C TRP A 398 -16.11 -1.35 21.72
N TYR A 399 -16.21 -0.85 20.48
CA TYR A 399 -17.41 -0.17 20.00
C TYR A 399 -18.60 -1.12 19.96
N ASN A 400 -18.44 -2.32 19.40
CA ASN A 400 -19.55 -3.24 19.20
C ASN A 400 -20.12 -3.75 20.52
N ILE A 401 -19.27 -4.09 21.49
CA ILE A 401 -19.73 -4.59 22.79
C ILE A 401 -20.60 -3.54 23.50
N LYS A 402 -20.24 -2.25 23.36
CA LYS A 402 -20.86 -1.13 24.04
C LYS A 402 -22.11 -0.60 23.32
N GLU A 403 -22.04 -0.42 22.01
CA GLU A 403 -23.03 0.35 21.25
C GLU A 403 -23.86 -0.49 20.27
N ALA A 404 -23.42 -1.70 19.88
CA ALA A 404 -24.16 -2.47 18.90
C ALA A 404 -25.44 -3.07 19.49
N LYS A 405 -26.59 -2.74 18.87
CA LYS A 405 -27.91 -3.29 19.24
C LYS A 405 -27.94 -4.82 19.12
N ASN A 406 -27.35 -5.36 18.05
CA ASN A 406 -27.20 -6.78 17.80
C ASN A 406 -25.71 -7.12 17.75
N LEU A 407 -25.19 -7.70 18.83
CA LEU A 407 -23.80 -8.09 18.93
C LEU A 407 -23.54 -9.41 18.19
N ASP A 408 -22.77 -9.36 17.10
CA ASP A 408 -22.33 -10.54 16.36
C ASP A 408 -21.07 -11.15 17.00
N MET A 409 -21.28 -12.08 17.92
CA MET A 409 -20.18 -12.78 18.60
C MET A 409 -19.39 -13.70 17.67
N GLY A 410 -20.00 -14.20 16.59
CA GLY A 410 -19.29 -14.99 15.57
C GLY A 410 -18.15 -14.16 14.99
N TYR A 411 -18.48 -12.96 14.51
CA TYR A 411 -17.52 -12.01 13.97
C TYR A 411 -16.47 -11.54 15.00
N ILE A 412 -16.90 -11.12 16.20
CA ILE A 412 -15.95 -10.65 17.23
C ILE A 412 -14.93 -11.74 17.58
N THR A 413 -15.35 -13.01 17.71
CA THR A 413 -14.43 -14.12 18.05
C THR A 413 -13.41 -14.44 16.95
N GLU A 414 -13.51 -13.85 15.76
CA GLU A 414 -12.56 -13.99 14.65
C GLU A 414 -11.53 -12.85 14.56
N LEU A 415 -11.76 -11.72 15.25
CA LEU A 415 -10.83 -10.56 15.24
C LEU A 415 -9.43 -10.86 15.83
N GLY A 416 -8.52 -9.90 15.78
CA GLY A 416 -7.19 -9.98 16.37
C GLY A 416 -7.17 -10.22 17.90
N PRO A 417 -6.00 -10.56 18.48
CA PRO A 417 -5.86 -10.90 19.90
C PRO A 417 -6.16 -9.73 20.85
N THR A 418 -6.11 -8.49 20.37
CA THR A 418 -6.38 -7.27 21.15
C THR A 418 -7.84 -7.17 21.64
N LYS A 419 -8.72 -8.04 21.15
CA LYS A 419 -10.09 -8.24 21.65
C LYS A 419 -10.17 -8.97 23.00
N LEU A 420 -9.17 -9.79 23.34
CA LEU A 420 -9.27 -10.78 24.42
C LEU A 420 -9.60 -10.16 25.79
N PRO A 421 -9.04 -8.99 26.18
CA PRO A 421 -9.40 -8.33 27.43
C PRO A 421 -10.90 -7.99 27.54
N TYR A 422 -11.50 -7.48 26.47
CA TYR A 422 -12.93 -7.15 26.45
C TYR A 422 -13.80 -8.40 26.57
N LEU A 423 -13.39 -9.50 25.93
CA LEU A 423 -14.10 -10.77 26.03
C LEU A 423 -13.95 -11.40 27.42
N LEU A 424 -12.81 -11.23 28.08
CA LEU A 424 -12.60 -11.66 29.46
C LEU A 424 -13.52 -10.89 30.43
N GLU A 425 -13.66 -9.58 30.24
CA GLU A 425 -14.56 -8.74 31.03
C GLU A 425 -16.01 -9.22 30.91
N LEU A 426 -16.49 -9.53 29.69
CA LEU A 426 -17.83 -10.08 29.48
C LEU A 426 -18.06 -11.42 30.19
N ILE A 427 -17.03 -12.28 30.24
CA ILE A 427 -17.08 -13.55 31.02
C ILE A 427 -17.23 -13.26 32.51
N GLN A 428 -16.45 -12.31 33.04
CA GLN A 428 -16.52 -11.94 34.45
C GLN A 428 -17.88 -11.35 34.83
N GLN A 429 -18.47 -10.56 33.93
CA GLN A 429 -19.80 -9.98 34.09
C GLN A 429 -20.96 -10.97 33.86
N LYS A 430 -20.66 -12.21 33.43
CA LYS A 430 -21.66 -13.25 33.08
C LYS A 430 -22.70 -12.75 32.06
N ASP A 431 -22.23 -12.02 31.04
CA ASP A 431 -23.10 -11.47 30.01
C ASP A 431 -23.83 -12.59 29.24
N ALA A 432 -25.15 -12.51 29.14
CA ALA A 432 -25.97 -13.51 28.45
C ALA A 432 -25.62 -13.64 26.95
N ARG A 433 -25.06 -12.59 26.34
CA ARG A 433 -24.69 -12.54 24.91
C ARG A 433 -23.56 -13.49 24.54
N ILE A 434 -22.74 -13.92 25.50
CA ILE A 434 -21.53 -14.72 25.25
C ILE A 434 -21.66 -16.21 25.59
N VAL A 435 -22.79 -16.66 26.15
CA VAL A 435 -22.97 -18.03 26.68
C VAL A 435 -22.64 -19.10 25.63
N GLY A 436 -23.06 -18.91 24.38
CA GLY A 436 -22.77 -19.84 23.29
C GLY A 436 -21.29 -19.87 22.83
N PHE A 437 -20.49 -18.88 23.20
CA PHE A 437 -19.10 -18.70 22.75
C PHE A 437 -18.09 -18.82 23.89
N GLU A 438 -18.53 -18.95 25.14
CA GLU A 438 -17.68 -18.89 26.33
C GLU A 438 -16.51 -19.90 26.28
N ASN A 439 -16.78 -21.15 25.88
CA ASN A 439 -15.74 -22.18 25.75
C ASN A 439 -14.70 -21.83 24.67
N LYS A 440 -15.14 -21.27 23.55
CA LYS A 440 -14.25 -20.82 22.46
C LYS A 440 -13.35 -19.69 22.94
N ILE A 441 -13.93 -18.70 23.63
CA ILE A 441 -13.21 -17.54 24.18
C ILE A 441 -12.18 -18.01 25.23
N LYS A 442 -12.58 -18.85 26.19
CA LYS A 442 -11.68 -19.40 27.21
C LYS A 442 -10.51 -20.17 26.58
N THR A 443 -10.77 -20.91 25.51
CA THR A 443 -9.73 -21.64 24.75
C THR A 443 -8.77 -20.67 24.06
N GLN A 444 -9.27 -19.63 23.40
CA GLN A 444 -8.44 -18.59 22.77
C GLN A 444 -7.56 -17.88 23.80
N ILE A 445 -8.12 -17.51 24.96
CA ILE A 445 -7.37 -16.89 26.07
C ILE A 445 -6.26 -17.84 26.56
N ARG A 446 -6.59 -19.11 26.80
CA ARG A 446 -5.60 -20.11 27.27
C ARG A 446 -4.47 -20.30 26.27
N ASN A 447 -4.81 -20.46 24.99
CA ASN A 447 -3.83 -20.66 23.92
C ASN A 447 -2.91 -19.44 23.82
N TRP A 448 -3.47 -18.23 23.87
CA TRP A 448 -2.69 -17.00 23.82
C TRP A 448 -1.75 -16.87 25.04
N LYS A 449 -2.24 -17.13 26.26
CA LYS A 449 -1.39 -17.14 27.48
C LYS A 449 -0.28 -18.19 27.40
N TYR A 450 -0.55 -19.35 26.80
CA TYR A 450 0.44 -20.41 26.63
C TYR A 450 1.55 -20.00 25.64
N THR A 451 1.18 -19.48 24.47
CA THR A 451 2.17 -19.07 23.45
C THR A 451 3.00 -17.87 23.89
N HIS A 452 2.44 -16.95 24.69
CA HIS A 452 3.12 -15.73 25.15
C HIS A 452 3.60 -15.82 26.60
N ARG A 453 3.77 -17.03 27.14
CA ARG A 453 4.26 -17.22 28.52
C ARG A 453 5.71 -16.76 28.67
N GLN A 454 6.57 -17.08 27.71
CA GLN A 454 7.96 -16.64 27.71
C GLN A 454 8.06 -15.25 27.11
N GLN A 455 8.81 -14.35 27.75
CA GLN A 455 9.01 -13.00 27.25
C GLN A 455 9.88 -13.03 26.00
N GLU A 456 9.36 -12.49 24.91
CA GLU A 456 10.16 -12.28 23.71
C GLU A 456 11.23 -11.21 23.96
N ASP A 457 12.32 -11.29 23.22
CA ASP A 457 13.34 -10.24 23.23
C ASP A 457 12.72 -8.89 22.91
N TRP A 458 13.32 -7.83 23.47
CA TRP A 458 12.75 -6.49 23.37
C TRP A 458 12.52 -6.02 21.93
N GLN A 459 13.25 -6.57 20.96
CA GLN A 459 13.23 -6.23 19.54
C GLN A 459 11.91 -6.62 18.86
N SER A 460 11.37 -7.79 19.22
CA SER A 460 10.19 -8.40 18.61
C SER A 460 8.87 -7.88 19.18
N ARG A 461 8.90 -7.38 20.41
CA ARG A 461 7.70 -6.91 21.12
C ARG A 461 7.06 -5.70 20.45
N THR A 462 5.75 -5.58 20.66
CA THR A 462 4.95 -4.42 20.27
C THR A 462 4.19 -3.83 21.46
N VAL A 463 3.72 -2.59 21.32
CA VAL A 463 2.93 -1.89 22.36
C VAL A 463 1.67 -2.67 22.72
N ASP A 464 0.96 -3.19 21.72
CA ASP A 464 -0.26 -3.97 21.91
C ASP A 464 -0.02 -5.27 22.66
N GLU A 465 1.12 -5.90 22.40
CA GLU A 465 1.49 -7.15 23.04
C GLU A 465 1.92 -6.95 24.49
N ASP A 466 2.70 -5.91 24.77
CA ASP A 466 3.06 -5.50 26.14
C ASP A 466 1.79 -5.15 26.94
N TRP A 467 0.85 -4.41 26.33
CA TRP A 467 -0.45 -4.10 26.93
C TRP A 467 -1.28 -5.36 27.22
N LEU A 468 -1.37 -6.27 26.24
CA LEU A 468 -2.09 -7.54 26.40
C LEU A 468 -1.50 -8.41 27.51
N ARG A 469 -0.17 -8.52 27.58
CA ARG A 469 0.51 -9.31 28.64
C ARG A 469 0.20 -8.76 30.03
N LYS A 470 0.30 -7.44 30.20
CA LYS A 470 0.02 -6.78 31.46
C LYS A 470 -1.40 -7.07 31.97
N ILE A 471 -2.39 -7.11 31.08
CA ILE A 471 -3.78 -7.38 31.47
C ILE A 471 -4.05 -8.87 31.63
N MET A 472 -3.48 -9.72 30.78
CA MET A 472 -3.87 -11.13 30.68
C MET A 472 -3.00 -12.07 31.51
N ILE A 473 -1.77 -11.71 31.86
CA ILE A 473 -0.81 -12.60 32.53
C ILE A 473 -0.44 -12.07 33.92
N GLU A 474 -0.26 -10.75 34.06
CA GLU A 474 0.21 -10.13 35.30
C GLU A 474 -0.93 -9.79 36.29
N GLN A 475 -2.19 -9.89 35.85
CA GLN A 475 -3.42 -9.79 36.66
C GLN A 475 -4.11 -11.16 36.71
#